data_AF-A0A3B9YK91-F1
#
_entry.id   AF-A0A3B9YK91-F1
#
_cell.length_a   1.000
_cell.length_b   1.000
_cell.length_c   1.000
_cell.angle_alpha   90.00
_cell.angle_beta   90.00
_cell.angle_gamma   90.00
#
_symmetry.space_group_name_H-M   'P 1'
#
loop_
_entity.id
_entity.type
_entity.pdbx_description
1 polymer ?
#
loop_
_entity_poly.entity_id
_entity_poly.type
_entity_poly.pdbx_seq_one_letter_code
_entity_poly.pdbx_strand_id
1 'polypeptide(L)'
;MKYWVYANGEVPGAYPPEELAAMPGFAETSMVCPAEGGIENRNWRHAGEFQELTEALSARKRAAAAPPAPTDRVLPAPIGPEDILNDASSKIFLHVSDLMRELENRREERALTQALQRQIVELKNELLAARERIRHLEDRAALIPDFEVRERKLQESLAETRQQLEKLPLVEQALKTAHDEAEAERRRAEQTAGALERQKSVSAELSHELADKELTLARAFGIIRRLEETLGGIVPGAASGIAPRVPEAAAHLASASAPQEPPPPPPPPAESPRPEARTVEEISAALPLPEPAPLEEPAPAALPSAKGEPQRSEDGGPMAAAEEPIPPAPVPTAKDKIFAWLKSIIPLK
;
A
#
# COMPACT_ATOMS: atom_id res chain seq x y z
N MET A 1 21.43 53.97 -1.21
CA MET A 1 20.64 52.73 -1.03
C MET A 1 20.24 52.58 0.46
N LYS A 2 19.25 51.76 0.84
CA LYS A 2 18.97 51.44 2.26
C LYS A 2 19.48 50.03 2.61
N TYR A 3 19.95 49.85 3.83
CA TYR A 3 20.49 48.57 4.32
C TYR A 3 19.85 48.19 5.66
N TRP A 4 19.59 46.89 5.83
CA TRP A 4 19.21 46.31 7.10
C TRP A 4 20.48 45.93 7.87
N VAL A 5 20.54 46.25 9.16
CA VAL A 5 21.67 45.86 10.05
C VAL A 5 21.23 44.72 10.96
N TYR A 6 22.12 43.76 11.19
CA TYR A 6 21.96 42.78 12.26
C TYR A 6 22.78 43.21 13.48
N ALA A 7 22.13 43.66 14.54
CA ALA A 7 22.78 44.09 15.78
C ALA A 7 22.04 43.50 16.98
N ASN A 8 22.78 42.92 17.93
CA ASN A 8 22.25 42.36 19.18
C ASN A 8 21.12 41.32 19.01
N GLY A 9 21.13 40.56 17.90
CA GLY A 9 20.12 39.54 17.63
C GLY A 9 18.84 40.06 16.96
N GLU A 10 18.71 41.37 16.78
CA GLU A 10 17.53 42.01 16.18
C GLU A 10 17.89 42.72 14.87
N VAL A 11 16.87 42.92 14.04
CA VAL A 11 16.97 43.69 12.79
C VAL A 11 16.13 44.96 12.92
N PRO A 12 16.71 46.07 13.41
CA PRO A 12 15.95 47.26 13.82
C PRO A 12 15.25 48.01 12.67
N GLY A 13 15.58 47.70 11.42
CA GLY A 13 14.94 48.27 10.23
C GLY A 13 15.92 48.56 9.10
N ALA A 14 15.43 49.19 8.03
CA ALA A 14 16.23 49.60 6.89
C ALA A 14 16.64 51.07 7.00
N TYR A 15 17.93 51.32 7.08
CA TYR A 15 18.53 52.65 7.29
C TYR A 15 19.39 53.09 6.10
N PRO A 16 19.53 54.39 5.84
CA PRO A 16 20.53 54.90 4.91
C PRO A 16 21.96 54.74 5.49
N PRO A 17 23.00 54.74 4.64
CA PRO A 17 24.38 54.49 5.07
C PRO A 17 24.91 55.51 6.10
N GLU A 18 24.44 56.76 6.04
CA GLU A 18 24.82 57.82 6.98
C GLU A 18 24.29 57.57 8.40
N GLU A 19 23.04 57.13 8.52
CA GLU A 19 22.42 56.79 9.81
C GLU A 19 23.07 55.54 10.41
N LEU A 20 23.38 54.54 9.58
CA LEU A 20 24.11 53.35 10.03
C LEU A 20 25.49 53.71 10.57
N ALA A 21 26.21 54.59 9.86
CA ALA A 21 27.51 55.06 10.29
C ALA A 21 27.43 55.82 11.62
N ALA A 22 26.33 56.49 11.95
CA ALA A 22 26.15 57.19 13.23
C ALA A 22 25.86 56.26 14.42
N MET A 23 25.37 55.04 14.18
CA MET A 23 25.01 54.13 15.26
C MET A 23 26.23 53.73 16.12
N PRO A 24 26.08 53.68 17.47
CA PRO A 24 27.14 53.18 18.34
C PRO A 24 27.34 51.68 18.11
N GLY A 25 28.59 51.26 17.91
CA GLY A 25 28.95 49.86 17.68
C GLY A 25 28.83 49.36 16.24
N PHE A 26 28.35 50.18 15.29
CA PHE A 26 28.40 49.85 13.87
C PHE A 26 29.84 49.98 13.34
N ALA A 27 30.36 48.92 12.72
CA ALA A 27 31.72 48.82 12.22
C ALA A 27 31.76 48.13 10.85
N GLU A 28 32.93 48.11 10.21
CA GLU A 28 33.15 47.44 8.91
C GLU A 28 32.85 45.93 8.96
N THR A 29 32.93 45.33 10.16
CA THR A 29 32.61 43.91 10.41
C THR A 29 31.14 43.64 10.66
N SER A 30 30.28 44.67 10.80
CA SER A 30 28.85 44.50 11.04
C SER A 30 28.16 43.84 9.84
N MET A 31 27.22 42.94 10.10
CA MET A 31 26.46 42.25 9.04
C MET A 31 25.31 43.12 8.55
N VAL A 32 25.26 43.32 7.23
CA VAL A 32 24.25 44.14 6.57
C VAL A 32 23.64 43.41 5.36
N CYS A 33 22.39 43.76 5.03
CA CYS A 33 21.69 43.27 3.84
C CYS A 33 21.08 44.45 3.06
N PRO A 34 21.28 44.57 1.74
CA PRO A 34 20.60 45.57 0.93
C PRO A 34 19.08 45.39 1.00
N ALA A 35 18.33 46.49 1.16
CA ALA A 35 16.87 46.44 1.24
C ALA A 35 16.16 46.12 -0.09
N GLU A 36 16.90 46.12 -1.21
CA GLU A 36 16.36 45.92 -2.56
C GLU A 36 16.17 44.44 -2.96
N GLY A 37 16.43 43.50 -2.04
CA GLY A 37 15.98 42.12 -2.13
C GLY A 37 15.09 41.82 -0.94
N GLY A 38 13.93 41.20 -1.16
CA GLY A 38 13.07 40.75 -0.06
C GLY A 38 13.86 39.92 0.97
N ILE A 39 13.42 39.94 2.23
CA ILE A 39 14.08 39.31 3.39
C ILE A 39 14.35 37.80 3.18
N GLU A 40 13.68 37.17 2.23
CA GLU A 40 13.85 35.77 1.86
C GLU A 40 15.20 35.48 1.17
N ASN A 41 15.74 36.43 0.40
CA ASN A 41 17.05 36.31 -0.25
C ASN A 41 18.13 36.92 0.65
N ARG A 42 18.39 36.23 1.77
CA ARG A 42 19.30 36.64 2.87
C ARG A 42 20.78 36.70 2.47
N ASN A 43 21.14 37.62 1.58
CA ASN A 43 22.53 37.93 1.23
C ASN A 43 23.17 38.84 2.29
N TRP A 44 23.26 38.34 3.52
CA TRP A 44 23.98 39.01 4.60
C TRP A 44 25.48 39.04 4.29
N ARG A 45 26.04 40.24 4.20
CA ARG A 45 27.46 40.48 3.92
C ARG A 45 28.03 41.47 4.91
N HIS A 46 29.34 41.53 5.05
CA HIS A 46 29.97 42.51 5.93
C HIS A 46 29.82 43.93 5.35
N ALA A 47 29.63 44.92 6.23
CA ALA A 47 29.51 46.33 5.85
C ALA A 47 30.71 46.83 5.04
N GLY A 48 31.91 46.27 5.27
CA GLY A 48 33.11 46.57 4.50
C GLY A 48 33.08 46.16 3.02
N GLU A 49 32.17 45.27 2.60
CA GLU A 49 32.01 44.89 1.19
C GLU A 49 31.24 45.94 0.37
N PHE A 50 30.55 46.87 1.03
CA PHE A 50 29.75 47.91 0.38
C PHE A 50 30.47 49.25 0.42
N GLN A 51 30.85 49.75 -0.76
CA GLN A 51 31.60 50.99 -0.89
C GLN A 51 30.89 52.18 -0.22
N GLU A 52 29.57 52.30 -0.36
CA GLU A 52 28.75 53.35 0.26
C GLU A 52 28.87 53.40 1.80
N LEU A 53 28.95 52.24 2.46
CA LEU A 53 29.05 52.15 3.93
C LEU A 53 30.47 52.48 4.41
N THR A 54 31.49 52.06 3.65
CA THR A 54 32.89 52.39 3.96
C THR A 54 33.16 53.90 3.86
N GLU A 55 32.56 54.57 2.87
CA GLU A 55 32.67 56.02 2.71
C GLU A 55 32.02 56.76 3.88
N ALA A 56 30.82 56.37 4.29
CA ALA A 56 30.12 56.97 5.45
C ALA A 56 30.86 56.76 6.78
N LEU A 57 31.42 55.57 7.02
CA LEU A 57 32.24 55.28 8.20
C LEU A 57 33.52 56.14 8.21
N SER A 58 34.15 56.34 7.05
CA SER A 58 35.33 57.20 6.93
C SER A 58 35.01 58.67 7.21
N ALA A 59 33.84 59.16 6.79
CA ALA A 59 33.38 60.51 7.06
C ALA A 59 33.15 60.75 8.57
N ARG A 60 32.54 59.78 9.27
CA ARG A 60 32.39 59.83 10.73
C ARG A 60 33.74 59.86 11.46
N LYS A 61 34.69 59.00 11.06
CA LYS A 61 36.04 58.99 11.65
C LYS A 61 36.74 60.34 11.51
N ARG A 62 36.54 61.04 10.38
CA ARG A 62 37.06 62.42 10.18
C ARG A 62 36.36 63.45 11.07
N ALA A 63 35.04 63.36 11.23
CA ALA A 63 34.27 64.28 12.06
C ALA A 63 34.61 64.15 13.57
N ALA A 64 34.87 62.94 14.05
CA ALA A 64 35.22 62.69 15.46
C ALA A 64 36.63 63.17 15.85
N ALA A 65 37.50 63.48 14.89
CA ALA A 65 38.86 63.94 15.13
C ALA A 65 38.97 65.46 15.41
N ALA A 66 37.86 66.19 15.47
CA ALA A 66 37.85 67.61 15.82
C ALA A 66 37.97 67.79 17.36
N PRO A 67 38.98 68.52 17.88
CA PRO A 67 39.23 68.65 19.32
C PRO A 67 38.13 69.45 20.04
N PRO A 68 37.66 69.02 21.23
CA PRO A 68 36.69 69.76 22.02
C PRO A 68 37.33 71.00 22.69
N ALA A 69 36.56 72.09 22.76
CA ALA A 69 36.99 73.35 23.39
C ALA A 69 37.12 73.23 24.93
N PRO A 70 38.11 73.89 25.56
CA PRO A 70 38.37 73.75 27.00
C PRO A 70 37.38 74.56 27.85
N THR A 71 36.80 73.92 28.87
CA THR A 71 35.94 74.53 29.90
C THR A 71 36.75 75.02 31.10
N ASP A 72 36.51 76.27 31.51
CA ASP A 72 37.18 76.99 32.61
C ASP A 72 36.95 76.38 34.00
N ARG A 73 38.03 76.29 34.79
CA ARG A 73 38.05 75.84 36.19
C ARG A 73 37.83 77.00 37.16
N VAL A 74 36.79 76.93 38.00
CA VAL A 74 36.54 77.84 39.12
C VAL A 74 37.10 77.23 40.42
N LEU A 75 37.85 78.01 41.20
CA LEU A 75 38.48 77.62 42.48
C LEU A 75 37.48 77.66 43.67
N PRO A 76 37.54 76.70 44.62
CA PRO A 76 36.61 76.63 45.76
C PRO A 76 36.98 77.54 46.94
N ALA A 77 35.96 78.07 47.63
CA ALA A 77 36.02 78.95 48.81
C ALA A 77 36.28 78.20 50.14
N PRO A 78 36.73 78.88 51.23
CA PRO A 78 37.07 78.23 52.50
C PRO A 78 35.83 77.71 53.26
N ILE A 79 35.93 76.45 53.69
CA ILE A 79 34.90 75.61 54.31
C ILE A 79 34.76 75.95 55.81
N GLY A 80 33.54 76.21 56.30
CA GLY A 80 33.24 76.43 57.71
C GLY A 80 33.02 75.13 58.52
N PRO A 81 33.00 75.16 59.85
CA PRO A 81 32.83 73.96 60.69
C PRO A 81 31.47 73.25 60.49
N GLU A 82 30.42 73.99 60.14
CA GLU A 82 29.11 73.40 59.78
C GLU A 82 29.16 72.64 58.45
N ASP A 83 29.99 73.08 57.52
CA ASP A 83 30.16 72.39 56.23
C ASP A 83 30.86 71.04 56.43
N ILE A 84 31.69 70.88 57.46
CA ILE A 84 32.33 69.59 57.80
C ILE A 84 31.30 68.59 58.31
N LEU A 85 30.34 69.02 59.14
CA LEU A 85 29.25 68.17 59.61
C LEU A 85 28.30 67.81 58.46
N ASN A 86 27.97 68.77 57.61
CA ASN A 86 27.15 68.53 56.42
C ASN A 86 27.84 67.59 55.43
N ASP A 87 29.15 67.73 55.20
CA ASP A 87 29.94 66.84 54.34
C ASP A 87 30.06 65.42 54.95
N ALA A 88 30.28 65.31 56.26
CA ALA A 88 30.26 64.02 56.94
C ALA A 88 28.90 63.33 56.86
N SER A 89 27.80 64.08 57.05
CA SER A 89 26.45 63.55 56.92
C SER A 89 26.16 63.08 55.50
N SER A 90 26.56 63.87 54.49
CA SER A 90 26.38 63.56 53.07
C SER A 90 27.17 62.32 52.66
N LYS A 91 28.42 62.17 53.14
CA LYS A 91 29.22 60.95 52.92
C LYS A 91 28.57 59.72 53.53
N ILE A 92 28.00 59.83 54.72
CA ILE A 92 27.27 58.71 55.36
C ILE A 92 26.01 58.36 54.54
N PHE A 93 25.22 59.35 54.12
CA PHE A 93 24.03 59.09 53.30
C PHE A 93 24.36 58.49 51.94
N LEU A 94 25.43 58.96 51.28
CA LEU A 94 25.92 58.36 50.04
C LEU A 94 26.35 56.91 50.27
N HIS A 95 27.13 56.65 51.32
CA HIS A 95 27.56 55.29 51.63
C HIS A 95 26.39 54.34 51.94
N VAL A 96 25.39 54.81 52.70
CA VAL A 96 24.16 54.04 52.97
C VAL A 96 23.38 53.80 51.67
N SER A 97 23.28 54.80 50.80
CA SER A 97 22.63 54.67 49.49
C SER A 97 23.35 53.65 48.60
N ASP A 98 24.68 53.67 48.59
CA ASP A 98 25.51 52.70 47.88
C ASP A 98 25.32 51.27 48.44
N LEU A 99 25.25 51.11 49.76
CA LEU A 99 24.97 49.82 50.40
C LEU A 99 23.56 49.32 50.09
N MET A 100 22.55 50.19 50.08
CA MET A 100 21.18 49.81 49.67
C MET A 100 21.16 49.36 48.22
N ARG A 101 21.83 50.09 47.33
CA ARG A 101 21.96 49.73 45.92
C ARG A 101 22.70 48.42 45.74
N GLU A 102 23.75 48.16 46.51
CA GLU A 102 24.46 46.89 46.49
C GLU A 102 23.56 45.73 46.97
N LEU A 103 22.73 45.95 48.00
CA LEU A 103 21.77 44.95 48.46
C LEU A 103 20.67 44.68 47.43
N GLU A 104 20.20 45.69 46.71
CA GLU A 104 19.26 45.56 45.60
C GLU A 104 19.89 44.77 44.44
N ASN A 105 21.10 45.14 44.01
CA ASN A 105 21.84 44.38 42.99
C ASN A 105 22.01 42.91 43.39
N ARG A 106 22.37 42.62 44.66
CA ARG A 106 22.48 41.24 45.15
C ARG A 106 21.13 40.50 45.16
N ARG A 107 20.00 41.19 45.33
CA ARG A 107 18.66 40.59 45.23
C ARG A 107 18.31 40.29 43.78
N GLU A 108 18.62 41.21 42.86
CA GLU A 108 18.42 41.03 41.42
C GLU A 108 19.27 39.88 40.88
N GLU A 109 20.54 39.78 41.28
CA GLU A 109 21.42 38.66 40.93
C GLU A 109 20.88 37.31 41.41
N ARG A 110 20.32 37.26 42.62
CA ARG A 110 19.66 36.05 43.14
C ARG A 110 18.39 35.72 42.37
N ALA A 111 17.59 36.72 42.01
CA ALA A 111 16.40 36.52 41.19
C ALA A 111 16.76 36.00 39.79
N LEU A 112 17.80 36.57 39.16
CA LEU A 112 18.31 36.15 37.86
C LEU A 112 18.86 34.71 37.90
N THR A 113 19.68 34.38 38.89
CA THR A 113 20.21 33.01 39.04
C THR A 113 19.10 31.98 39.26
N GLN A 114 18.05 32.31 40.03
CA GLN A 114 16.87 31.45 40.16
C GLN A 114 16.09 31.31 38.85
N ALA A 115 15.92 32.39 38.09
CA ALA A 115 15.26 32.35 36.79
C ALA A 115 16.03 31.48 35.79
N LEU A 116 17.36 31.62 35.71
CA LEU A 116 18.23 30.78 34.90
C LEU A 116 18.17 29.31 35.32
N GLN A 117 18.13 29.02 36.64
CA GLN A 117 17.96 27.65 37.13
C GLN A 117 16.64 27.03 36.67
N ARG A 118 15.53 27.79 36.67
CA ARG A 118 14.24 27.30 36.16
C ARG A 118 14.31 27.01 34.66
N GLN A 119 14.89 27.92 33.87
CA GLN A 119 15.09 27.72 32.44
C GLN A 119 15.97 26.49 32.13
N ILE A 120 17.03 26.25 32.91
CA ILE A 120 17.86 25.05 32.75
C ILE A 120 17.06 23.78 33.01
N VAL A 121 16.18 23.77 34.02
CA VAL A 121 15.32 22.62 34.32
C VAL A 121 14.29 22.40 33.20
N GLU A 122 13.68 23.46 32.68
CA GLU A 122 12.75 23.41 31.55
C GLU A 122 13.42 22.84 30.30
N LEU A 123 14.57 23.39 29.89
CA LEU A 123 15.34 22.90 28.73
C LEU A 123 15.78 21.44 28.91
N LYS A 124 16.14 21.03 30.14
CA LYS A 124 16.48 19.64 30.44
C LYS A 124 15.27 18.71 30.25
N ASN A 125 14.09 19.13 30.68
CA ASN A 125 12.85 18.36 30.50
C ASN A 125 12.47 18.27 29.02
N GLU A 126 12.60 19.37 28.27
CA GLU A 126 12.37 19.38 26.82
C GLU A 126 13.34 18.44 26.08
N LEU A 127 14.62 18.45 26.47
CA LEU A 127 15.63 17.56 25.91
C LEU A 127 15.33 16.09 26.22
N LEU A 128 14.87 15.76 27.43
CA LEU A 128 14.43 14.41 27.79
C LEU A 128 13.21 13.99 26.97
N ALA A 129 12.20 14.84 26.84
CA ALA A 129 11.02 14.58 26.03
C ALA A 129 11.39 14.39 24.54
N ALA A 130 12.34 15.17 24.02
CA ALA A 130 12.84 15.01 22.66
C ALA A 130 13.56 13.66 22.47
N ARG A 131 14.36 13.23 23.46
CA ARG A 131 15.02 11.91 23.44
C ARG A 131 14.01 10.75 23.46
N GLU A 132 12.94 10.87 24.24
CA GLU A 132 11.87 9.86 24.26
C GLU A 132 11.14 9.79 22.91
N ARG A 133 10.85 10.93 22.29
CA ARG A 133 10.29 10.96 20.93
C ARG A 133 11.22 10.31 19.91
N ILE A 134 12.52 10.59 19.98
CA ILE A 134 13.53 9.98 19.09
C ILE A 134 13.53 8.46 19.29
N ARG A 135 13.60 7.96 20.52
CA ARG A 135 13.53 6.52 20.81
C ARG A 135 12.27 5.87 20.26
N HIS A 136 11.10 6.49 20.46
CA HIS A 136 9.85 5.99 19.91
C HIS A 136 9.85 5.94 18.37
N LEU A 137 10.48 6.92 17.70
CA LEU A 137 10.65 6.89 16.26
C LEU A 137 11.66 5.82 15.81
N GLU A 138 12.73 5.59 16.56
CA GLU A 138 13.70 4.51 16.32
C GLU A 138 13.03 3.13 16.45
N ASP A 139 12.22 2.92 17.50
CA ASP A 139 11.45 1.68 17.70
C ASP A 139 10.48 1.42 16.54
N ARG A 140 9.83 2.48 16.01
CA ARG A 140 8.96 2.38 14.84
C ARG A 140 9.74 2.16 13.54
N ALA A 141 10.92 2.76 13.41
CA ALA A 141 11.80 2.55 12.26
C ALA A 141 12.28 1.10 12.17
N ALA A 142 12.46 0.43 13.31
CA ALA A 142 12.80 -1.00 13.36
C ALA A 142 11.71 -1.91 12.76
N LEU A 143 10.47 -1.44 12.60
CA LEU A 143 9.37 -2.20 11.97
C LEU A 143 9.35 -2.10 10.44
N ILE A 144 10.05 -1.14 9.85
CA ILE A 144 10.14 -0.95 8.39
C ILE A 144 10.60 -2.23 7.66
N PRO A 145 11.68 -2.94 8.06
CA PRO A 145 12.10 -4.16 7.37
C PRO A 145 11.04 -5.27 7.39
N ASP A 146 10.25 -5.40 8.46
CA ASP A 146 9.17 -6.37 8.53
C ASP A 146 8.06 -6.05 7.51
N PHE A 147 7.75 -4.77 7.33
CA PHE A 147 6.81 -4.34 6.29
C PHE A 147 7.36 -4.60 4.89
N GLU A 148 8.64 -4.37 4.63
CA GLU A 148 9.27 -4.70 3.34
C GLU A 148 9.22 -6.20 3.05
N VAL A 149 9.46 -7.05 4.04
CA VAL A 149 9.35 -8.52 3.89
C VAL A 149 7.91 -8.92 3.57
N ARG A 150 6.92 -8.35 4.25
CA ARG A 150 5.50 -8.60 3.95
C ARG A 150 5.12 -8.12 2.56
N GLU A 151 5.62 -6.97 2.14
CA GLU A 151 5.39 -6.43 0.79
C GLU A 151 5.97 -7.37 -0.28
N ARG A 152 7.21 -7.86 -0.11
CA ARG A 152 7.81 -8.84 -1.03
C ARG A 152 6.97 -10.12 -1.13
N LYS A 153 6.51 -10.66 0.00
CA LYS A 153 5.63 -11.85 0.01
C LYS A 153 4.31 -11.61 -0.72
N LEU A 154 3.72 -10.41 -0.57
CA LEU A 154 2.51 -10.05 -1.30
C LEU A 154 2.78 -9.85 -2.80
N GLN A 155 3.93 -9.32 -3.17
CA GLN A 155 4.32 -9.20 -4.58
C GLN A 155 4.55 -10.57 -5.21
N GLU A 156 5.18 -11.50 -4.50
CA GLU A 156 5.36 -12.90 -4.91
C GLU A 156 4.00 -13.60 -5.11
N SER A 157 3.08 -13.50 -4.15
CA SER A 157 1.74 -14.11 -4.30
C SER A 157 0.91 -13.46 -5.41
N LEU A 158 1.05 -12.15 -5.63
CA LEU A 158 0.46 -11.47 -6.78
C LEU A 158 1.07 -11.95 -8.11
N ALA A 159 2.38 -12.22 -8.15
CA ALA A 159 3.02 -12.78 -9.35
C ALA A 159 2.54 -14.22 -9.61
N GLU A 160 2.42 -15.05 -8.57
CA GLU A 160 1.91 -16.41 -8.67
C GLU A 160 0.46 -16.45 -9.17
N THR A 161 -0.42 -15.62 -8.61
CA THR A 161 -1.83 -15.53 -9.05
C THR A 161 -1.95 -15.01 -10.48
N ARG A 162 -1.11 -14.05 -10.89
CA ARG A 162 -1.03 -13.61 -12.29
C ARG A 162 -0.60 -14.75 -13.22
N GLN A 163 0.42 -15.51 -12.82
CA GLN A 163 0.89 -16.67 -13.59
C GLN A 163 -0.19 -17.76 -13.69
N GLN A 164 -1.00 -17.95 -12.64
CA GLN A 164 -2.14 -18.87 -12.69
C GLN A 164 -3.23 -18.37 -13.65
N LEU A 165 -3.51 -17.06 -13.64
CA LEU A 165 -4.49 -16.44 -14.53
C LEU A 165 -4.05 -16.54 -16.00
N GLU A 166 -2.76 -16.38 -16.30
CA GLU A 166 -2.19 -16.59 -17.63
C GLU A 166 -2.34 -18.03 -18.15
N LYS A 167 -2.49 -19.03 -17.25
CA LYS A 167 -2.72 -20.43 -17.63
C LYS A 167 -4.19 -20.74 -17.94
N LEU A 168 -5.15 -19.94 -17.46
CA LEU A 168 -6.57 -20.13 -17.74
C LEU A 168 -6.93 -20.17 -19.24
N PRO A 169 -6.43 -19.28 -20.12
CA PRO A 169 -6.77 -19.35 -21.55
C PRO A 169 -6.29 -20.65 -22.21
N LEU A 170 -5.18 -21.23 -21.75
CA LEU A 170 -4.70 -22.53 -22.25
C LEU A 170 -5.66 -23.67 -21.84
N VAL A 171 -6.15 -23.63 -20.60
CA VAL A 171 -7.14 -24.59 -20.10
C VAL A 171 -8.48 -24.41 -20.83
N GLU A 172 -8.93 -23.18 -21.06
CA GLU A 172 -10.13 -22.89 -21.85
C GLU A 172 -10.00 -23.39 -23.30
N GLN A 173 -8.83 -23.21 -23.91
CA GLN A 173 -8.57 -23.71 -25.26
C GLN A 173 -8.59 -25.25 -25.29
N ALA A 174 -7.95 -25.91 -24.32
CA ALA A 174 -7.98 -27.38 -24.21
C ALA A 174 -9.39 -27.92 -23.97
N LEU A 175 -10.20 -27.21 -23.18
CA LEU A 175 -11.60 -27.57 -22.93
C LEU A 175 -12.45 -27.42 -24.19
N LYS A 176 -12.23 -26.35 -24.97
CA LYS A 176 -12.89 -26.15 -26.28
C LYS A 176 -12.52 -27.27 -27.26
N THR A 177 -11.25 -27.63 -27.39
CA THR A 177 -10.83 -28.71 -28.29
C THR A 177 -11.41 -30.05 -27.86
N ALA A 178 -11.40 -30.37 -26.56
CA ALA A 178 -12.01 -31.59 -26.03
C ALA A 178 -13.53 -31.62 -26.27
N HIS A 179 -14.21 -30.48 -26.18
CA HIS A 179 -15.63 -30.35 -26.48
C HIS A 179 -15.92 -30.61 -27.96
N ASP A 180 -15.16 -29.99 -28.87
CA ASP A 180 -15.31 -30.19 -30.31
C ASP A 180 -15.05 -31.65 -30.72
N GLU A 181 -14.06 -32.31 -30.10
CA GLU A 181 -13.78 -33.74 -30.29
C GLU A 181 -14.94 -34.62 -29.81
N ALA A 182 -15.47 -34.36 -28.61
CA ALA A 182 -16.62 -35.09 -28.09
C ALA A 182 -17.88 -34.90 -28.95
N GLU A 183 -18.12 -33.70 -29.49
CA GLU A 183 -19.19 -33.47 -30.46
C GLU A 183 -18.97 -34.24 -31.76
N ALA A 184 -17.73 -34.29 -32.27
CA ALA A 184 -17.39 -35.03 -33.47
C ALA A 184 -17.61 -36.55 -33.28
N GLU A 185 -17.21 -37.09 -32.12
CA GLU A 185 -17.47 -38.49 -31.76
C GLU A 185 -18.95 -38.78 -31.62
N ARG A 186 -19.72 -37.88 -30.99
CA ARG A 186 -21.18 -38.00 -30.90
C ARG A 186 -21.83 -38.05 -32.27
N ARG A 187 -21.44 -37.16 -33.20
CA ARG A 187 -21.96 -37.17 -34.58
C ARG A 187 -21.60 -38.45 -35.32
N ARG A 188 -20.38 -38.99 -35.13
CA ARG A 188 -19.98 -40.30 -35.69
C ARG A 188 -20.84 -41.43 -35.12
N ALA A 189 -21.06 -41.44 -33.79
CA ALA A 189 -21.91 -42.42 -33.14
C ALA A 189 -23.34 -42.37 -33.67
N GLU A 190 -23.94 -41.18 -33.81
CA GLU A 190 -25.27 -40.98 -34.39
C GLU A 190 -25.35 -41.48 -35.85
N GLN A 191 -24.31 -41.22 -36.66
CA GLN A 191 -24.23 -41.74 -38.03
C GLN A 191 -24.15 -43.28 -38.07
N THR A 192 -23.34 -43.89 -37.20
CA THR A 192 -23.23 -45.36 -37.11
C THR A 192 -24.52 -46.00 -36.60
N ALA A 193 -25.18 -45.39 -35.61
CA ALA A 193 -26.48 -45.84 -35.12
C ALA A 193 -27.54 -45.78 -36.23
N GLY A 194 -27.62 -44.67 -36.96
CA GLY A 194 -28.53 -44.54 -38.10
C GLY A 194 -28.22 -45.52 -39.24
N ALA A 195 -26.96 -45.84 -39.49
CA ALA A 195 -26.57 -46.87 -40.46
C ALA A 195 -27.01 -48.28 -40.02
N LEU A 196 -26.85 -48.61 -38.73
CA LEU A 196 -27.32 -49.88 -38.15
C LEU A 196 -28.85 -49.99 -38.18
N GLU A 197 -29.58 -48.90 -37.94
CA GLU A 197 -31.04 -48.88 -38.06
C GLU A 197 -31.51 -49.17 -39.50
N ARG A 198 -30.87 -48.58 -40.50
CA ARG A 198 -31.13 -48.90 -41.92
C ARG A 198 -30.78 -50.35 -42.26
N GLN A 199 -29.68 -50.86 -41.73
CA GLN A 199 -29.32 -52.27 -41.93
C GLN A 199 -30.37 -53.20 -41.30
N LYS A 200 -30.85 -52.86 -40.10
CA LYS A 200 -31.93 -53.60 -39.44
C LYS A 200 -33.21 -53.59 -40.27
N SER A 201 -33.62 -52.43 -40.80
CA SER A 201 -34.83 -52.34 -41.63
C SER A 201 -34.70 -53.16 -42.91
N VAL A 202 -33.58 -53.06 -43.63
CA VAL A 202 -33.32 -53.88 -44.83
C VAL A 202 -33.28 -55.36 -44.49
N SER A 203 -32.67 -55.75 -43.37
CA SER A 203 -32.65 -57.15 -42.94
C SER A 203 -34.06 -57.67 -42.60
N ALA A 204 -34.90 -56.83 -42.00
CA ALA A 204 -36.29 -57.15 -41.71
C ALA A 204 -37.11 -57.31 -43.00
N GLU A 205 -36.96 -56.40 -43.98
CA GLU A 205 -37.58 -56.49 -45.30
C GLU A 205 -37.17 -57.77 -46.04
N LEU A 206 -35.87 -58.06 -46.11
CA LEU A 206 -35.36 -59.28 -46.75
C LEU A 206 -35.86 -60.54 -46.03
N SER A 207 -35.93 -60.53 -44.70
CA SER A 207 -36.47 -61.66 -43.93
C SER A 207 -37.95 -61.89 -44.21
N HIS A 208 -38.73 -60.82 -44.39
CA HIS A 208 -40.14 -60.89 -44.77
C HIS A 208 -40.31 -61.45 -46.18
N GLU A 209 -39.54 -60.94 -47.16
CA GLU A 209 -39.57 -61.47 -48.53
C GLU A 209 -39.15 -62.94 -48.61
N LEU A 210 -38.18 -63.36 -47.80
CA LEU A 210 -37.74 -64.74 -47.72
C LEU A 210 -38.85 -65.63 -47.16
N ALA A 211 -39.51 -65.20 -46.07
CA ALA A 211 -40.67 -65.91 -45.52
C ALA A 211 -41.83 -66.03 -46.52
N ASP A 212 -42.11 -64.97 -47.29
CA ASP A 212 -43.13 -65.00 -48.36
C ASP A 212 -42.74 -66.00 -49.45
N LYS A 213 -41.48 -66.02 -49.87
CA LYS A 213 -40.96 -66.97 -50.87
C LYS A 213 -41.02 -68.41 -50.34
N GLU A 214 -40.61 -68.66 -49.10
CA GLU A 214 -40.74 -69.96 -48.45
C GLU A 214 -42.18 -70.44 -48.41
N LEU A 215 -43.13 -69.55 -48.11
CA LEU A 215 -44.55 -69.85 -48.12
C LEU A 215 -45.08 -70.15 -49.53
N THR A 216 -44.63 -69.43 -50.56
CA THR A 216 -44.96 -69.76 -51.96
C THR A 216 -44.37 -71.08 -52.42
N LEU A 217 -43.12 -71.40 -52.03
CA LEU A 217 -42.50 -72.70 -52.29
C LEU A 217 -43.24 -73.83 -51.58
N ALA A 218 -43.60 -73.65 -50.30
CA ALA A 218 -44.40 -74.62 -49.57
C ALA A 218 -45.77 -74.86 -50.24
N ARG A 219 -46.42 -73.81 -50.75
CA ARG A 219 -47.63 -73.93 -51.57
C ARG A 219 -47.38 -74.71 -52.86
N ALA A 220 -46.29 -74.42 -53.58
CA ALA A 220 -45.93 -75.11 -54.82
C ALA A 220 -45.64 -76.61 -54.57
N PHE A 221 -44.87 -76.95 -53.53
CA PHE A 221 -44.64 -78.33 -53.11
C PHE A 221 -45.94 -79.05 -52.72
N GLY A 222 -46.85 -78.34 -52.04
CA GLY A 222 -48.19 -78.87 -51.75
C GLY A 222 -49.00 -79.20 -53.00
N ILE A 223 -48.92 -78.36 -54.05
CA ILE A 223 -49.55 -78.61 -55.35
C ILE A 223 -48.89 -79.80 -56.04
N ILE A 224 -47.56 -79.87 -56.08
CA ILE A 224 -46.81 -80.99 -56.66
C ILE A 224 -47.21 -82.30 -56.00
N ARG A 225 -47.26 -82.34 -54.66
CA ARG A 225 -47.67 -83.54 -53.91
C ARG A 225 -49.10 -83.99 -54.24
N ARG A 226 -50.04 -83.06 -54.40
CA ARG A 226 -51.41 -83.37 -54.87
C ARG A 226 -51.42 -83.87 -56.33
N LEU A 227 -50.57 -83.32 -57.19
CA LEU A 227 -50.42 -83.80 -58.57
C LEU A 227 -49.81 -85.21 -58.60
N GLU A 228 -48.80 -85.48 -57.76
CA GLU A 228 -48.22 -86.82 -57.58
C GLU A 228 -49.26 -87.82 -57.05
N GLU A 229 -50.09 -87.43 -56.08
CA GLU A 229 -51.18 -88.26 -55.56
C GLU A 229 -52.25 -88.56 -56.62
N THR A 230 -52.66 -87.56 -57.41
CA THR A 230 -53.64 -87.74 -58.51
C THR A 230 -53.07 -88.56 -59.67
N LEU A 231 -51.82 -88.33 -60.08
CA LEU A 231 -51.11 -89.11 -61.10
C LEU A 231 -50.88 -90.56 -60.65
N GLY A 232 -50.52 -90.77 -59.38
CA GLY A 232 -50.39 -92.11 -58.79
C GLY A 232 -51.71 -92.89 -58.76
N GLY A 233 -52.85 -92.19 -58.62
CA GLY A 233 -54.19 -92.79 -58.73
C GLY A 233 -54.60 -93.14 -60.17
N ILE A 234 -54.13 -92.39 -61.18
CA ILE A 234 -54.47 -92.61 -62.60
C ILE A 234 -53.54 -93.65 -63.26
N VAL A 235 -52.30 -93.80 -62.76
CA VAL A 235 -51.32 -94.78 -63.25
C VAL A 235 -50.84 -95.70 -62.12
N PRO A 236 -51.62 -96.73 -61.74
CA PRO A 236 -51.17 -97.74 -60.78
C PRO A 236 -50.07 -98.60 -61.42
N GLY A 237 -48.81 -98.19 -61.30
CA GLY A 237 -47.67 -99.03 -61.69
C GLY A 237 -46.36 -98.34 -62.11
N ALA A 238 -46.29 -97.02 -62.28
CA ALA A 238 -45.09 -96.37 -62.86
C ALA A 238 -44.13 -95.68 -61.84
N ALA A 239 -44.49 -95.56 -60.56
CA ALA A 239 -43.76 -94.71 -59.61
C ALA A 239 -42.96 -95.46 -58.51
N SER A 240 -42.55 -96.72 -58.74
CA SER A 240 -41.75 -97.50 -57.76
C SER A 240 -40.25 -97.55 -58.07
N GLY A 241 -39.74 -96.69 -58.95
CA GLY A 241 -38.36 -96.79 -59.46
C GLY A 241 -37.39 -95.65 -59.15
N ILE A 242 -37.83 -94.51 -58.60
CA ILE A 242 -36.94 -93.34 -58.43
C ILE A 242 -36.50 -93.26 -56.98
N ALA A 243 -35.46 -94.02 -56.68
CA ALA A 243 -34.68 -93.87 -55.46
C ALA A 243 -34.17 -92.42 -55.33
N PRO A 244 -34.22 -91.82 -54.13
CA PRO A 244 -33.64 -90.51 -53.89
C PRO A 244 -32.12 -90.64 -53.88
N ARG A 245 -31.48 -90.34 -55.02
CA ARG A 245 -30.04 -90.13 -55.09
C ARG A 245 -29.76 -88.75 -54.53
N VAL A 246 -29.42 -88.69 -53.24
CA VAL A 246 -28.92 -87.49 -52.56
C VAL A 246 -27.70 -86.97 -53.33
N PRO A 247 -27.69 -85.73 -53.86
CA PRO A 247 -26.47 -85.13 -54.39
C PRO A 247 -25.56 -84.74 -53.22
N GLU A 248 -24.48 -85.49 -53.10
CA GLU A 248 -23.33 -85.31 -52.22
C GLU A 248 -22.46 -84.12 -52.69
N ALA A 249 -23.06 -82.95 -52.90
CA ALA A 249 -22.42 -81.79 -53.56
C ALA A 249 -22.47 -80.48 -52.75
N ALA A 250 -22.67 -80.54 -51.43
CA ALA A 250 -22.52 -79.38 -50.54
C ALA A 250 -21.54 -79.65 -49.37
N ALA A 251 -20.69 -80.67 -49.48
CA ALA A 251 -19.61 -80.97 -48.54
C ALA A 251 -18.31 -80.18 -48.81
N HIS A 252 -18.29 -79.28 -49.81
CA HIS A 252 -17.09 -78.53 -50.21
C HIS A 252 -17.29 -77.01 -50.20
N LEU A 253 -17.87 -76.43 -49.14
CA LEU A 253 -17.60 -75.04 -48.71
C LEU A 253 -17.50 -74.89 -47.19
N ALA A 254 -17.39 -76.00 -46.44
CA ALA A 254 -17.07 -76.01 -45.01
C ALA A 254 -15.55 -76.11 -44.74
N SER A 255 -14.72 -75.58 -45.64
CA SER A 255 -13.25 -75.58 -45.50
C SER A 255 -12.67 -74.23 -45.92
N ALA A 256 -12.81 -73.24 -45.03
CA ALA A 256 -11.88 -72.12 -44.80
C ALA A 256 -12.56 -71.04 -43.93
N SER A 257 -12.62 -71.26 -42.62
CA SER A 257 -12.48 -70.19 -41.61
C SER A 257 -12.44 -70.84 -40.24
N ALA A 258 -11.24 -71.22 -39.83
CA ALA A 258 -10.93 -71.34 -38.41
C ALA A 258 -11.28 -70.00 -37.73
N PRO A 259 -11.71 -70.00 -36.47
CA PRO A 259 -11.72 -68.79 -35.66
C PRO A 259 -10.26 -68.36 -35.53
N GLN A 260 -9.85 -67.33 -36.28
CA GLN A 260 -8.66 -66.60 -35.93
C GLN A 260 -8.98 -65.92 -34.61
N GLU A 261 -8.42 -66.49 -33.54
CA GLU A 261 -8.35 -65.88 -32.23
C GLU A 261 -8.03 -64.39 -32.42
N PRO A 262 -8.88 -63.47 -31.92
CA PRO A 262 -8.62 -62.05 -32.06
C PRO A 262 -7.23 -61.77 -31.45
N PRO A 263 -6.36 -60.99 -32.10
CA PRO A 263 -5.12 -60.59 -31.48
C PRO A 263 -5.46 -59.99 -30.10
N PRO A 264 -4.71 -60.34 -29.04
CA PRO A 264 -4.96 -59.79 -27.72
C PRO A 264 -5.02 -58.27 -27.83
N PRO A 265 -5.95 -57.62 -27.13
CA PRO A 265 -6.04 -56.16 -27.14
C PRO A 265 -4.65 -55.59 -26.85
N PRO A 266 -4.22 -54.52 -27.54
CA PRO A 266 -2.99 -53.84 -27.18
C PRO A 266 -3.05 -53.55 -25.67
N PRO A 267 -1.93 -53.75 -24.94
CA PRO A 267 -1.91 -53.42 -23.52
C PRO A 267 -2.40 -51.99 -23.36
N PRO A 268 -3.26 -51.71 -22.36
CA PRO A 268 -3.72 -50.36 -22.11
C PRO A 268 -2.47 -49.46 -22.08
N PRO A 269 -2.50 -48.27 -22.73
CA PRO A 269 -1.41 -47.33 -22.60
C PRO A 269 -1.17 -47.17 -21.10
N ALA A 270 0.08 -47.42 -20.70
CA ALA A 270 0.55 -47.35 -19.32
C ALA A 270 -0.15 -46.15 -18.66
N GLU A 271 -0.91 -46.45 -17.60
CA GLU A 271 -1.53 -45.46 -16.73
C GLU A 271 -0.47 -44.40 -16.44
N SER A 272 -0.57 -43.30 -17.18
CA SER A 272 0.07 -42.07 -16.78
C SER A 272 -0.59 -41.73 -15.46
N PRO A 273 0.20 -41.48 -14.41
CA PRO A 273 -0.28 -41.45 -13.04
C PRO A 273 -1.47 -40.50 -12.97
N ARG A 274 -2.62 -41.09 -12.68
CA ARG A 274 -3.81 -40.40 -12.20
C ARG A 274 -3.30 -39.41 -11.15
N PRO A 275 -3.42 -38.08 -11.36
CA PRO A 275 -3.11 -37.16 -10.28
C PRO A 275 -4.06 -37.57 -9.17
N GLU A 276 -3.49 -38.05 -8.06
CA GLU A 276 -4.22 -38.28 -6.84
C GLU A 276 -5.13 -37.08 -6.67
N ALA A 277 -6.44 -37.34 -6.74
CA ALA A 277 -7.42 -36.42 -6.26
C ALA A 277 -7.03 -36.21 -4.80
N ARG A 278 -6.30 -35.11 -4.55
CA ARG A 278 -6.21 -34.52 -3.22
C ARG A 278 -7.65 -34.42 -2.77
N THR A 279 -7.99 -35.32 -1.87
CA THR A 279 -9.12 -35.22 -0.97
C THR A 279 -9.19 -33.78 -0.54
N VAL A 280 -10.20 -33.07 -1.07
CA VAL A 280 -10.72 -31.85 -0.46
C VAL A 280 -11.59 -32.31 0.71
N GLU A 281 -10.94 -32.94 1.67
CA GLU A 281 -11.39 -33.05 3.05
C GLU A 281 -10.21 -32.54 3.87
N GLU A 282 -10.50 -31.75 4.91
CA GLU A 282 -9.54 -31.08 5.79
C GLU A 282 -9.15 -29.63 5.44
N ILE A 283 -10.16 -28.76 5.24
CA ILE A 283 -10.21 -27.48 5.99
C ILE A 283 -11.68 -27.23 6.38
N SER A 284 -12.18 -28.04 7.30
CA SER A 284 -13.36 -27.73 8.10
C SER A 284 -13.05 -28.11 9.53
N ALA A 285 -12.07 -27.42 10.12
CA ALA A 285 -11.75 -27.45 11.53
C ALA A 285 -11.09 -26.12 11.92
N ALA A 286 -11.70 -25.45 12.90
CA ALA A 286 -11.18 -24.32 13.67
C ALA A 286 -11.06 -22.94 12.98
N LEU A 287 -12.22 -22.31 12.74
CA LEU A 287 -12.37 -20.91 13.16
C LEU A 287 -12.45 -20.91 14.70
N PRO A 288 -11.50 -20.31 15.44
CA PRO A 288 -11.76 -19.95 16.82
C PRO A 288 -12.70 -18.73 16.80
N LEU A 289 -13.99 -18.97 16.98
CA LEU A 289 -14.88 -17.93 17.49
C LEU A 289 -14.35 -17.53 18.88
N PRO A 290 -14.17 -16.23 19.16
CA PRO A 290 -13.86 -15.77 20.49
C PRO A 290 -15.14 -15.85 21.32
N GLU A 291 -15.30 -16.89 22.15
CA GLU A 291 -16.28 -16.83 23.24
C GLU A 291 -15.65 -16.16 24.47
N PRO A 292 -16.38 -15.24 25.12
CA PRO A 292 -15.88 -14.43 26.22
C PRO A 292 -16.01 -15.21 27.53
N ALA A 293 -14.93 -15.30 28.29
CA ALA A 293 -15.01 -15.64 29.71
C ALA A 293 -14.71 -14.37 30.54
N PRO A 294 -15.62 -13.97 31.45
CA PRO A 294 -15.38 -12.89 32.39
C PRO A 294 -14.48 -13.44 33.51
N LEU A 295 -13.25 -12.95 33.58
CA LEU A 295 -12.45 -13.08 34.78
C LEU A 295 -12.70 -11.86 35.66
N GLU A 296 -13.57 -12.06 36.63
CA GLU A 296 -13.57 -11.36 37.90
C GLU A 296 -12.18 -11.49 38.55
N GLU A 297 -11.56 -10.34 38.85
CA GLU A 297 -10.73 -10.11 40.06
C GLU A 297 -10.22 -8.66 40.06
N PRO A 298 -9.85 -8.09 41.22
CA PRO A 298 -10.68 -7.81 42.37
C PRO A 298 -10.80 -6.29 42.59
N ALA A 299 -11.82 -5.89 43.34
CA ALA A 299 -12.02 -4.52 43.81
C ALA A 299 -10.76 -3.94 44.48
N PRO A 300 -10.25 -2.76 44.06
CA PRO A 300 -9.37 -1.99 44.92
C PRO A 300 -10.19 -1.41 46.08
N ALA A 301 -9.64 -1.62 47.28
CA ALA A 301 -10.20 -1.23 48.56
C ALA A 301 -10.78 0.19 48.59
N ALA A 302 -12.01 0.27 49.05
CA ALA A 302 -12.60 1.49 49.56
C ALA A 302 -11.81 1.96 50.79
N LEU A 303 -11.27 3.18 50.73
CA LEU A 303 -10.96 4.01 51.89
C LEU A 303 -11.81 5.29 51.84
N PRO A 304 -12.12 5.86 53.01
CA PRO A 304 -13.41 6.51 53.26
C PRO A 304 -13.47 7.98 52.85
N SER A 305 -14.70 8.40 52.55
CA SER A 305 -15.26 9.74 52.70
C SER A 305 -14.38 10.76 53.43
N ALA A 306 -13.82 11.69 52.65
CA ALA A 306 -13.55 13.03 53.12
C ALA A 306 -14.56 13.98 52.46
N LYS A 307 -15.53 14.35 53.29
CA LYS A 307 -16.52 15.40 53.10
C LYS A 307 -15.78 16.74 52.93
N GLY A 308 -16.02 17.44 51.83
CA GLY A 308 -15.46 18.77 51.60
C GLY A 308 -16.00 19.41 50.32
N GLU A 309 -17.12 20.13 50.43
CA GLU A 309 -17.43 21.27 49.55
C GLU A 309 -16.22 22.23 49.55
N PRO A 310 -15.93 22.90 48.42
CA PRO A 310 -16.52 24.24 48.28
C PRO A 310 -16.91 24.64 46.85
N GLN A 311 -17.98 25.42 46.79
CA GLN A 311 -18.15 26.66 46.02
C GLN A 311 -17.68 26.70 44.56
N ARG A 312 -18.68 26.63 43.67
CA ARG A 312 -19.11 27.75 42.81
C ARG A 312 -18.01 28.77 42.44
N SER A 313 -17.43 28.60 41.26
CA SER A 313 -16.91 29.70 40.45
C SER A 313 -17.51 29.57 39.05
N GLU A 314 -18.50 30.43 38.80
CA GLU A 314 -18.92 30.83 37.47
C GLU A 314 -17.71 31.50 36.80
N ASP A 315 -17.09 30.85 35.82
CA ASP A 315 -16.16 31.52 34.93
C ASP A 315 -16.39 31.04 33.50
N GLY A 316 -16.74 32.01 32.66
CA GLY A 316 -17.13 31.83 31.28
C GLY A 316 -15.97 31.28 30.44
N GLY A 317 -16.17 30.09 29.90
CA GLY A 317 -15.35 29.58 28.81
C GLY A 317 -15.64 30.37 27.52
N PRO A 318 -14.62 30.87 26.80
CA PRO A 318 -14.82 31.52 25.52
C PRO A 318 -15.39 30.51 24.52
N MET A 319 -16.38 30.99 23.76
CA MET A 319 -17.02 30.27 22.67
C MET A 319 -16.00 29.56 21.79
N ALA A 320 -16.21 28.25 21.61
CA ALA A 320 -15.56 27.45 20.59
C ALA A 320 -15.68 28.18 19.25
N ALA A 321 -14.53 28.62 18.73
CA ALA A 321 -14.42 29.09 17.36
C ALA A 321 -14.93 27.97 16.46
N ALA A 322 -15.94 28.29 15.64
CA ALA A 322 -16.42 27.42 14.59
C ALA A 322 -15.23 26.99 13.74
N GLU A 323 -14.90 25.71 13.82
CA GLU A 323 -13.89 25.05 13.02
C GLU A 323 -14.34 25.16 11.55
N GLU A 324 -13.76 26.11 10.82
CA GLU A 324 -14.02 26.28 9.40
C GLU A 324 -13.69 24.96 8.69
N PRO A 325 -14.57 24.45 7.81
CA PRO A 325 -14.34 23.20 7.10
C PRO A 325 -13.08 23.34 6.24
N ILE A 326 -12.08 22.51 6.55
CA ILE A 326 -10.85 22.37 5.77
C ILE A 326 -11.26 22.13 4.31
N PRO A 327 -10.85 22.99 3.35
CA PRO A 327 -11.21 22.82 1.96
C PRO A 327 -10.67 21.47 1.45
N PRO A 328 -11.44 20.72 0.65
CA PRO A 328 -11.01 19.44 0.14
C PRO A 328 -9.71 19.62 -0.66
N ALA A 329 -8.72 18.76 -0.38
CA ALA A 329 -7.44 18.77 -1.08
C ALA A 329 -7.68 18.76 -2.61
N PRO A 330 -6.94 19.57 -3.38
CA PRO A 330 -7.14 19.67 -4.82
C PRO A 330 -6.94 18.30 -5.46
N VAL A 331 -7.97 17.82 -6.15
CA VAL A 331 -7.92 16.55 -6.87
C VAL A 331 -6.84 16.69 -7.95
N PRO A 332 -5.81 15.82 -7.97
CA PRO A 332 -4.73 15.92 -8.93
C PRO A 332 -5.29 15.79 -10.34
N THR A 333 -5.03 16.81 -11.16
CA THR A 333 -5.52 16.86 -12.54
C THR A 333 -4.79 15.82 -13.37
N ALA A 334 -5.35 15.44 -14.53
CA ALA A 334 -4.69 14.52 -15.45
C ALA A 334 -3.28 14.99 -15.85
N LYS A 335 -3.04 16.31 -15.86
CA LYS A 335 -1.72 16.90 -16.11
C LYS A 335 -0.73 16.59 -14.98
N ASP A 336 -1.16 16.63 -13.73
CA ASP A 336 -0.30 16.34 -12.58
C ASP A 336 0.13 14.86 -12.55
N LYS A 337 -0.78 13.96 -12.95
CA LYS A 337 -0.47 12.53 -13.09
C LYS A 337 0.53 12.27 -14.22
N ILE A 338 0.40 12.99 -15.35
CA ILE A 338 1.34 12.89 -16.47
C ILE A 338 2.72 13.43 -16.08
N PHE A 339 2.80 14.55 -15.34
CA PHE A 339 4.07 15.09 -14.86
C PHE A 339 4.75 14.19 -13.83
N ALA A 340 3.99 13.58 -12.92
CA ALA A 340 4.53 12.61 -11.97
C ALA A 340 5.09 11.37 -12.67
N TRP A 341 4.40 10.88 -13.71
CA TRP A 341 4.84 9.76 -14.54
C TRP A 341 6.06 10.10 -15.41
N LEU A 342 6.14 11.31 -15.97
CA LEU A 342 7.32 11.78 -16.71
C LEU A 342 8.55 11.92 -15.81
N LYS A 343 8.37 12.38 -14.57
CA LYS A 343 9.46 12.45 -13.57
C LYS A 343 9.97 11.07 -13.14
N SER A 344 9.14 10.02 -13.17
CA SER A 344 9.62 8.66 -12.82
C SER A 344 10.38 7.98 -13.95
N ILE A 345 10.26 8.45 -15.19
CA ILE A 345 10.89 7.84 -16.37
C ILE A 345 12.24 8.47 -16.70
N ILE A 346 12.43 9.75 -16.39
CA ILE A 346 13.67 10.47 -16.72
C ILE A 346 14.46 10.70 -15.43
N PRO A 347 15.43 9.82 -15.09
CA PRO A 347 16.40 10.15 -14.06
C PRO A 347 17.25 11.31 -14.60
N LEU A 348 16.98 12.52 -14.11
CA LEU A 348 17.83 13.69 -14.32
C LEU A 348 19.21 13.34 -13.72
N LYS A 349 20.20 13.20 -14.60
CA LYS A 349 21.63 13.12 -14.23
C LYS A 349 22.18 14.49 -13.89
#